data_AF-A0A2D4GK04-F1
#
_entry.id   AF-A0A2D4GK04-F1
#
_cell.length_a   1.000
_cell.length_b   1.000
_cell.length_c   1.000
_cell.angle_alpha   90.00
_cell.angle_beta   90.00
_cell.angle_gamma   90.00
#
_symmetry.space_group_name_H-M   'P 1'
#
loop_
_entity.id
_entity.type
_entity.pdbx_description
1 polymer ?
#
loop_
_entity_poly.entity_id
_entity_poly.type
_entity_poly.pdbx_seq_one_letter_code
_entity_poly.pdbx_strand_id
1 'polypeptide(L)'
;HPDRVVLRPDPTFIPKVNSAFHRVQELILPTFCTKPSHPLEHQWHKLDVRRALKAYFHRTASFIKSEALFVSFQPASQGLKVSSATIGRWIKATIAKAYESQALPIPKGITAHSTRSAASSATWATQASITDICRACSMGLTDPFFF
;
A
#
# COMPACT_ATOMS: atom_id res chain seq x y z
N HIS A 1 11.21 5.97 16.92
CA HIS A 1 11.87 6.27 15.63
C HIS A 1 11.19 7.42 14.90
N PRO A 2 11.84 8.58 14.73
CA PRO A 2 11.25 9.78 14.12
C PRO A 2 10.96 9.68 12.62
N ASP A 3 11.60 8.75 11.89
CA ASP A 3 11.45 8.61 10.43
C ASP A 3 10.52 7.46 10.02
N ARG A 4 9.21 7.64 10.23
CA ARG A 4 8.17 6.67 9.86
C ARG A 4 6.89 7.34 9.37
N VAL A 5 6.10 6.62 8.59
CA VAL A 5 4.71 6.98 8.30
C VAL A 5 3.82 6.18 9.25
N VAL A 6 2.83 6.84 9.84
CA VAL A 6 1.81 6.22 10.67
C VAL A 6 0.47 6.44 9.98
N LEU A 7 -0.19 5.35 9.60
CA LEU A 7 -1.53 5.37 9.02
C LEU A 7 -2.52 4.84 10.05
N ARG A 8 -3.63 5.56 10.21
CA ARG A 8 -4.71 5.19 11.12
C ARG A 8 -5.93 4.77 10.31
N PRO A 9 -6.57 3.63 10.65
CA PRO A 9 -7.85 3.30 10.09
C PRO A 9 -8.88 4.40 10.41
N ASP A 10 -9.82 4.60 9.49
CA ASP A 10 -11.03 5.38 9.75
C ASP A 10 -11.75 4.77 10.97
N PRO A 11 -12.23 5.54 11.96
CA PRO A 11 -12.93 4.99 13.13
C PRO A 11 -14.16 4.13 12.78
N THR A 12 -14.73 4.31 11.58
CA THR A 12 -15.85 3.52 11.06
C THR A 12 -15.41 2.20 10.41
N PHE A 13 -14.11 1.96 10.25
CA PHE A 13 -13.58 0.72 9.68
C PHE A 13 -13.76 -0.44 10.66
N ILE A 14 -14.42 -1.51 10.19
CA ILE A 14 -14.64 -2.73 10.96
C ILE A 14 -13.74 -3.83 10.38
N PRO A 15 -12.68 -4.26 11.10
CA PRO A 15 -11.82 -5.34 10.64
C PRO A 15 -12.54 -6.69 10.68
N LYS A 16 -12.07 -7.63 9.84
CA LYS A 16 -12.58 -9.01 9.78
C LYS A 16 -12.53 -9.69 11.16
N VAL A 17 -11.42 -9.50 11.89
CA VAL A 17 -11.32 -9.90 13.30
C VAL A 17 -11.63 -8.68 14.15
N ASN A 18 -12.88 -8.60 14.61
CA ASN A 18 -13.42 -7.42 15.25
C ASN A 18 -13.05 -7.27 16.74
N SER A 19 -11.75 -7.28 17.07
CA SER A 19 -11.27 -7.03 18.43
C SER A 19 -10.77 -5.59 18.60
N ALA A 20 -10.72 -5.10 19.83
CA ALA A 20 -10.21 -3.75 20.15
C ALA A 20 -8.81 -3.53 19.56
N PHE A 21 -7.93 -4.52 19.68
CA PHE A 21 -6.58 -4.49 19.12
C PHE A 21 -6.58 -4.19 17.61
N HIS A 22 -7.42 -4.87 16.82
CA HIS A 22 -7.43 -4.69 15.36
C HIS A 22 -8.13 -3.41 14.91
N ARG A 23 -9.01 -2.81 15.72
CA ARG A 23 -9.68 -1.54 15.40
C ARG A 23 -8.75 -0.32 15.51
N VAL A 24 -7.87 -0.32 16.51
CA VAL A 24 -6.93 0.78 16.78
C VAL A 24 -5.50 0.49 16.31
N GLN A 25 -5.28 -0.63 15.59
CA GLN A 25 -3.95 -0.96 15.09
C GLN A 25 -3.49 0.08 14.06
N GLU A 26 -2.49 0.87 14.44
CA GLU A 26 -1.80 1.76 13.52
C GLU A 26 -0.93 0.95 12.55
N LEU A 27 -0.98 1.32 11.27
CA LEU A 27 -0.03 0.80 10.28
C LEU A 27 1.20 1.71 10.26
N ILE A 28 2.30 1.18 10.80
CA ILE A 28 3.59 1.86 10.84
C ILE A 28 4.43 1.39 9.66
N LEU A 29 4.76 2.31 8.76
CA LEU A 29 5.64 2.06 7.63
C LEU A 29 7.01 2.70 7.90
N PRO A 30 8.08 1.91 8.07
CA PRO A 30 9.42 2.46 8.24
C PRO A 30 9.90 3.12 6.94
N THR A 31 10.88 4.00 7.06
CA THR A 31 11.59 4.51 5.88
C THR A 31 12.45 3.41 5.25
N PHE A 32 12.52 3.40 3.93
CA PHE A 32 13.25 2.40 3.16
C PHE A 32 14.44 2.99 2.38
N CYS A 33 15.59 2.32 2.47
CA CYS A 33 16.85 2.69 1.82
C CYS A 33 17.24 4.17 2.00
N THR A 34 17.25 4.71 3.22
CA THR A 34 17.43 6.17 3.46
C THR A 34 18.79 6.73 3.01
N LYS A 35 19.85 5.91 3.05
CA LYS A 35 21.22 6.27 2.68
C LYS A 35 21.76 5.24 1.68
N PRO A 36 21.38 5.32 0.40
CA PRO A 36 21.86 4.37 -0.59
C PRO A 36 23.38 4.51 -0.78
N SER A 37 24.05 3.37 -0.80
CA SER A 37 25.50 3.23 -0.97
C SER A 37 25.85 2.33 -2.17
N HIS A 38 24.98 1.38 -2.50
CA HIS A 38 25.13 0.48 -3.64
C HIS A 38 24.21 0.89 -4.82
N PRO A 39 24.57 0.64 -6.10
CA PRO A 39 23.72 0.96 -7.25
C PRO A 39 22.28 0.44 -7.15
N LEU A 40 22.08 -0.78 -6.63
CA LEU A 40 20.74 -1.34 -6.36
C LEU A 40 19.98 -0.54 -5.29
N GLU A 41 20.66 -0.10 -4.23
CA GLU A 41 20.04 0.72 -3.20
C GLU A 41 19.60 2.07 -3.75
N HIS A 42 20.30 2.65 -4.73
CA HIS A 42 19.83 3.86 -5.41
C HIS A 42 18.53 3.63 -6.21
N GLN A 43 18.33 2.44 -6.75
CA GLN A 43 17.07 2.08 -7.42
C GLN A 43 15.95 1.85 -6.40
N TRP A 44 16.21 1.08 -5.34
CA TRP A 44 15.28 0.81 -4.24
C TRP A 44 14.94 2.05 -3.43
N HIS A 45 15.87 3.00 -3.38
CA HIS A 45 15.63 4.34 -2.90
C HIS A 45 14.60 5.07 -3.77
N LYS A 46 13.93 4.51 -4.77
CA LYS A 46 12.74 5.14 -5.38
C LYS A 46 11.43 4.50 -4.91
N LEU A 47 11.52 3.42 -4.14
CA LEU A 47 10.40 2.58 -3.69
C LEU A 47 9.92 2.90 -2.26
N ASP A 48 10.49 3.93 -1.62
CA ASP A 48 10.12 4.33 -0.27
C ASP A 48 8.73 4.99 -0.22
N VAL A 49 7.82 4.36 0.53
CA VAL A 49 6.42 4.80 0.64
C VAL A 49 6.32 6.20 1.25
N ARG A 50 7.19 6.56 2.21
CA ARG A 50 7.17 7.90 2.82
C ARG A 50 7.37 8.99 1.78
N ARG A 51 8.34 8.84 0.88
CA ARG A 51 8.59 9.82 -0.17
C ARG A 51 7.50 9.84 -1.23
N ALA A 52 6.96 8.68 -1.59
CA ALA A 52 5.79 8.61 -2.47
C ALA A 52 4.60 9.38 -1.87
N LEU A 53 4.30 9.19 -0.58
CA LEU A 53 3.24 9.90 0.12
C LEU A 53 3.54 11.40 0.26
N LYS A 54 4.78 11.79 0.56
CA LYS A 54 5.17 13.22 0.61
C LYS A 54 4.92 13.91 -0.73
N ALA A 55 5.30 13.27 -1.84
CA ALA A 55 5.05 13.78 -3.18
C ALA A 55 3.55 13.84 -3.49
N TYR A 56 2.79 12.82 -3.06
CA TYR A 56 1.34 12.80 -3.21
C TYR A 56 0.68 13.98 -2.47
N PHE A 57 0.93 14.13 -1.17
CA PHE A 57 0.36 15.21 -0.36
C PHE A 57 0.74 16.59 -0.88
N HIS A 58 1.98 16.77 -1.34
CA HIS A 58 2.39 18.02 -1.97
C HIS A 58 1.55 18.35 -3.21
N ARG A 59 1.28 17.35 -4.07
CA ARG A 59 0.49 17.53 -5.29
C ARG A 59 -1.01 17.71 -5.06
N THR A 60 -1.54 17.13 -3.98
CA THR A 60 -2.98 17.21 -3.66
C THR A 60 -3.33 18.34 -2.68
N ALA A 61 -2.33 19.00 -2.09
CA ALA A 61 -2.50 20.04 -1.07
C ALA A 61 -3.47 21.16 -1.48
N SER A 62 -3.48 21.55 -2.76
CA SER A 62 -4.31 22.66 -3.25
C SER A 62 -5.79 22.34 -3.36
N PHE A 63 -6.18 21.05 -3.36
CA PHE A 63 -7.57 20.66 -3.61
C PHE A 63 -8.10 19.55 -2.71
N ILE A 64 -7.34 19.11 -1.70
CA ILE A 64 -7.82 18.12 -0.73
C ILE A 64 -9.02 18.66 0.06
N LYS A 65 -10.08 17.86 0.19
CA LYS A 65 -11.33 18.21 0.90
C LYS A 65 -11.77 17.13 1.90
N SER A 66 -10.95 16.11 2.12
CA SER A 66 -11.25 14.95 2.96
C SER A 66 -10.00 14.54 3.73
N GLU A 67 -10.20 13.97 4.91
CA GLU A 67 -9.14 13.36 5.72
C GLU A 67 -8.70 11.98 5.19
N ALA A 68 -9.35 11.46 4.14
CA ALA A 68 -8.96 10.22 3.52
C ALA A 68 -7.58 10.33 2.85
N LEU A 69 -6.77 9.27 2.96
CA LEU A 69 -5.42 9.21 2.40
C LEU A 69 -5.40 9.48 0.88
N PHE A 70 -6.36 8.93 0.15
CA PHE A 70 -6.47 9.11 -1.29
C PHE A 70 -7.72 9.90 -1.65
N VAL A 71 -7.50 10.96 -2.42
CA VAL A 71 -8.55 11.84 -2.94
C VAL A 71 -8.61 11.83 -4.46
N SER A 72 -9.79 12.08 -4.99
CA SER A 72 -10.07 12.13 -6.42
C SER A 72 -9.48 13.39 -7.04
N PHE A 73 -9.00 13.25 -8.28
CA PHE A 73 -8.56 14.35 -9.14
C PHE A 73 -9.54 14.58 -10.31
N GLN A 74 -10.69 13.89 -10.33
CA GLN A 74 -11.71 14.10 -11.36
C GLN A 74 -12.48 15.38 -11.08
N PRO A 75 -12.81 16.21 -12.10
CA PRO A 75 -13.45 17.50 -11.89
C PRO A 75 -14.70 17.47 -10.98
N ALA A 76 -15.58 16.50 -11.18
CA ALA A 76 -16.84 16.38 -10.43
C ALA A 76 -16.67 15.94 -8.96
N SER A 77 -15.54 15.31 -8.61
CA SER A 77 -15.30 14.78 -7.26
C SER A 77 -13.97 15.23 -6.65
N GLN A 78 -13.36 16.28 -7.22
CA GLN A 78 -12.00 16.68 -6.88
C GLN A 78 -11.86 17.00 -5.39
N GLY A 79 -10.89 16.35 -4.75
CA GLY A 79 -10.60 16.51 -3.32
C GLY A 79 -11.36 15.56 -2.40
N LEU A 80 -12.35 14.84 -2.90
CA LEU A 80 -13.15 13.89 -2.11
C LEU A 80 -12.48 12.51 -2.05
N LYS A 81 -12.80 11.74 -1.00
CA LYS A 81 -12.36 10.35 -0.82
C LYS A 81 -12.67 9.51 -2.06
N VAL A 82 -11.68 8.75 -2.55
CA VAL A 82 -11.89 7.78 -3.62
C VAL A 82 -12.51 6.47 -3.11
N SER A 83 -13.29 5.81 -3.98
CA SER A 83 -13.83 4.47 -3.69
C SER A 83 -12.77 3.38 -3.77
N SER A 84 -13.01 2.25 -3.08
CA SER A 84 -12.17 1.05 -3.18
C SER A 84 -12.04 0.53 -4.62
N ALA A 85 -13.12 0.60 -5.41
CA ALA A 85 -13.12 0.26 -6.83
C ALA A 85 -12.16 1.15 -7.65
N THR A 86 -12.08 2.45 -7.32
CA THR A 86 -11.16 3.38 -7.99
C THR A 86 -9.71 3.07 -7.66
N ILE A 87 -9.40 2.82 -6.38
CA ILE A 87 -8.06 2.39 -5.95
C ILE A 87 -7.69 1.08 -6.67
N GLY A 88 -8.61 0.12 -6.74
CA GLY A 88 -8.38 -1.14 -7.44
C GLY A 88 -8.10 -0.96 -8.93
N ARG A 89 -8.76 0.00 -9.60
CA ARG A 89 -8.43 0.37 -11.00
C ARG A 89 -7.03 0.99 -11.11
N TRP A 90 -6.65 1.88 -10.19
CA TRP A 90 -5.32 2.48 -10.19
C TRP A 90 -4.23 1.42 -10.03
N ILE A 91 -4.38 0.48 -9.08
CA ILE A 91 -3.42 -0.62 -8.90
C ILE A 91 -3.25 -1.43 -10.19
N LYS A 92 -4.36 -1.85 -10.82
CA LYS A 92 -4.31 -2.61 -12.09
C LYS A 92 -3.61 -1.81 -13.19
N ALA A 93 -3.94 -0.52 -13.32
CA ALA A 93 -3.33 0.35 -14.31
C ALA A 93 -1.83 0.55 -14.07
N THR A 94 -1.41 0.71 -12.81
CA THR A 94 0.01 0.83 -12.43
C THR A 94 0.79 -0.44 -12.74
N ILE A 95 0.23 -1.62 -12.45
CA ILE A 95 0.87 -2.89 -12.80
C ILE A 95 1.01 -3.01 -14.32
N ALA A 96 -0.08 -2.78 -15.07
CA ALA A 96 -0.03 -2.81 -16.54
C ALA A 96 1.04 -1.86 -17.09
N LYS A 97 1.10 -0.62 -16.59
CA LYS A 97 2.11 0.38 -17.00
C LYS A 97 3.53 -0.05 -16.68
N ALA A 98 3.76 -0.73 -15.55
CA ALA A 98 5.09 -1.24 -15.20
C ALA A 98 5.57 -2.32 -16.19
N TYR A 99 4.68 -3.24 -16.61
CA TYR A 99 5.01 -4.24 -17.62
C TYR A 99 5.22 -3.61 -19.01
N GLU A 100 4.35 -2.69 -19.41
CA GLU A 100 4.49 -1.94 -20.67
C GLU A 100 5.83 -1.19 -20.74
N SER A 101 6.25 -0.55 -19.64
CA SER A 101 7.51 0.18 -19.57
C SER A 101 8.75 -0.69 -19.74
N GLN A 102 8.62 -2.00 -19.53
CA GLN A 102 9.67 -3.00 -19.72
C GLN A 102 9.49 -3.81 -21.01
N ALA A 103 8.55 -3.40 -21.88
CA ALA A 103 8.17 -4.14 -23.08
C ALA A 103 7.77 -5.61 -22.82
N LEU A 104 7.20 -5.89 -21.65
CA LEU A 104 6.73 -7.21 -21.24
C LEU A 104 5.22 -7.35 -21.48
N PRO A 105 4.73 -8.57 -21.80
CA PRO A 105 3.30 -8.82 -21.93
C PRO A 105 2.59 -8.60 -20.58
N ILE A 106 1.47 -7.88 -20.62
CA ILE A 106 0.66 -7.60 -19.43
C ILE A 106 0.01 -8.91 -18.96
N PRO A 107 0.16 -9.29 -17.67
CA PRO A 107 -0.49 -10.48 -17.12
C PRO A 107 -2.02 -10.43 -17.28
N LYS A 108 -2.62 -11.58 -17.62
CA LYS A 108 -4.08 -11.72 -17.64
C LYS A 108 -4.62 -11.80 -16.22
N GLY A 109 -5.81 -11.24 -15.98
CA GLY A 109 -6.51 -11.39 -14.71
C GLY A 109 -5.92 -10.60 -13.53
N ILE A 110 -5.18 -9.52 -13.76
CA ILE A 110 -4.65 -8.66 -12.68
C ILE A 110 -5.81 -8.13 -11.84
N THR A 111 -5.74 -8.36 -10.53
CA THR A 111 -6.67 -7.77 -9.56
C THR A 111 -5.89 -7.00 -8.50
N ALA A 112 -6.56 -6.11 -7.77
CA ALA A 112 -5.93 -5.49 -6.61
C ALA A 112 -5.54 -6.55 -5.56
N HIS A 113 -6.33 -7.63 -5.45
CA HIS A 113 -6.09 -8.71 -4.51
C HIS A 113 -4.84 -9.53 -4.85
N SER A 114 -4.52 -9.74 -6.13
CA SER A 114 -3.32 -10.48 -6.53
C SER A 114 -2.02 -9.78 -6.08
N THR A 115 -2.05 -8.46 -5.91
CA THR A 115 -0.90 -7.71 -5.34
C THR A 115 -0.61 -8.16 -3.91
N ARG A 116 -1.66 -8.44 -3.13
CA ARG A 116 -1.53 -8.92 -1.76
C ARG A 116 -0.99 -10.35 -1.72
N SER A 117 -1.55 -11.27 -2.50
CA SER A 117 -1.05 -12.66 -2.58
C SER A 117 0.44 -12.69 -2.99
N ALA A 118 0.83 -11.90 -3.99
CA ALA A 118 2.23 -11.80 -4.43
C ALA A 118 3.16 -11.26 -3.34
N ALA A 119 2.76 -10.20 -2.64
CA ALA A 119 3.55 -9.62 -1.55
C ALA A 119 3.73 -10.59 -0.37
N SER A 120 2.64 -11.26 0.03
CA SER A 120 2.66 -12.28 1.07
C SER A 120 3.57 -13.45 0.70
N SER A 121 3.48 -13.94 -0.54
CA SER A 121 4.32 -15.02 -1.06
C SER A 121 5.80 -14.64 -1.10
N ALA A 122 6.12 -13.42 -1.56
CA ALA A 122 7.49 -12.91 -1.57
C ALA A 122 8.05 -12.80 -0.14
N THR A 123 7.25 -12.29 0.80
CA THR A 123 7.67 -12.13 2.21
C THR A 123 7.93 -13.47 2.88
N TRP A 124 7.10 -14.48 2.58
CA TRP A 124 7.32 -15.87 2.97
C TRP A 124 8.60 -16.45 2.37
N ALA A 125 8.83 -16.25 1.07
CA ALA A 125 10.04 -16.71 0.38
C ALA A 125 11.32 -16.08 0.96
N THR A 126 11.24 -14.86 1.50
CA THR A 126 12.33 -14.20 2.23
C THR A 126 12.46 -14.61 3.70
N GLN A 127 11.76 -15.68 4.13
CA GLN A 127 11.82 -16.26 5.48
C GLN A 127 11.34 -15.33 6.61
N ALA A 128 10.44 -14.39 6.32
CA ALA A 128 9.80 -13.61 7.37
C ALA A 128 8.89 -14.49 8.24
N SER A 129 8.73 -14.12 9.52
CA SER A 129 7.88 -14.89 10.43
C SER A 129 6.41 -14.83 10.02
N ILE A 130 5.66 -15.93 10.22
CA ILE A 130 4.20 -15.97 9.99
C ILE A 130 3.51 -14.87 10.80
N THR A 131 3.95 -14.64 12.03
CA THR A 131 3.41 -13.62 12.91
C THR A 131 3.54 -12.22 12.29
N ASP A 132 4.67 -11.90 11.68
CA ASP A 132 4.87 -10.59 11.03
C ASP A 132 4.05 -10.47 9.75
N ILE A 133 3.93 -11.54 8.96
CA ILE A 133 3.09 -11.55 7.76
C ILE A 133 1.61 -11.36 8.13
N CYS A 134 1.10 -12.12 9.12
CA CYS A 134 -0.27 -12.00 9.61
C CYS A 134 -0.55 -10.59 10.16
N ARG A 135 0.40 -10.05 10.95
CA ARG A 135 0.29 -8.69 11.49
C ARG A 135 0.21 -7.64 10.38
N ALA A 136 1.08 -7.72 9.36
CA ALA A 136 1.09 -6.79 8.24
C ALA A 136 -0.18 -6.88 7.37
N CYS A 137 -0.76 -8.07 7.28
CA CYS A 137 -1.97 -8.33 6.53
C CYS A 137 -3.26 -8.01 7.32
N SER A 138 -3.18 -7.68 8.61
CA SER A 138 -4.36 -7.62 9.50
C SER A 138 -5.19 -8.92 9.44
N MET A 139 -4.52 -10.05 9.26
CA MET A 139 -5.11 -11.39 9.26
C MET A 139 -5.05 -11.96 10.68
N GLY A 140 -6.02 -12.80 11.04
CA GLY A 140 -5.88 -13.63 12.24
C GLY A 140 -4.74 -14.62 12.07
N LEU A 141 -4.02 -14.96 13.15
CA LEU A 141 -3.02 -16.04 13.18
C LEU A 141 -3.58 -17.41 12.73
N THR A 142 -4.91 -17.53 12.67
CA THR A 142 -5.65 -18.74 12.31
C THR A 142 -6.18 -18.77 10.88
N ASP A 143 -5.89 -17.78 10.03
CA ASP A 143 -6.26 -17.81 8.61
C ASP A 143 -5.05 -18.37 7.81
N PRO A 144 -5.01 -19.68 7.45
CA PRO A 144 -3.83 -20.32 6.88
C PRO A 144 -3.73 -20.20 5.35
N PHE A 145 -4.66 -19.49 4.71
CA PHE A 145 -4.76 -19.49 3.25
C PHE A 145 -3.83 -18.45 2.62
N PHE A 146 -2.61 -18.89 2.34
CA PHE A 146 -1.77 -18.33 1.29
C PHE A 146 -2.06 -19.06 -0.02
N PHE A 147 -2.90 -18.47 -0.89
CA PHE A 147 -2.95 -18.78 -2.32
C PHE A 147 -3.32 -17.49 -3.08
#